data_AF-A0A398B663-F1
#
_entry.id   AF-A0A398B663-F1
#
_cell.length_a   1.000
_cell.length_b   1.000
_cell.length_c   1.000
_cell.angle_alpha   90.00
_cell.angle_beta   90.00
_cell.angle_gamma   90.00
#
_symmetry.space_group_name_H-M   'P 1'
#
loop_
_entity.id
_entity.type
_entity.pdbx_description
1 polymer ?
#
loop_
_entity_poly.entity_id
_entity_poly.type
_entity_poly.pdbx_seq_one_letter_code
_entity_poly.pdbx_strand_id
1 'polypeptide(L)'
;MITIDNIFGIFEEIRLLEDKLYLLELNNWLKNEFLTWEWWILVGFLVVPWIIWSKLVKRDIILEILLFGTIIIITTTLLDVVGLQYRFWDYPIAFLPIIPRALPFDFSMIPVAYMLLYQYFRTWKLFIIAQITMALTYAFIGEPFSEWVELVYYFEWRYSYSFIYYIIVGIGTRALILKLASLSKIQDLTTK
;
A
#
# COMPACT_ATOMS: atom_id res chain seq x y z
N MET A 1 -25.39 -34.06 -1.35
CA MET A 1 -25.88 -33.04 -0.40
C MET A 1 -24.78 -32.86 0.63
N ILE A 2 -24.04 -31.75 0.59
CA ILE A 2 -23.00 -31.46 1.59
C ILE A 2 -23.75 -31.18 2.90
N THR A 3 -23.56 -32.02 3.91
CA THR A 3 -24.18 -31.85 5.23
C THR A 3 -23.47 -30.72 5.98
N ILE A 4 -24.21 -29.97 6.80
CA ILE A 4 -23.67 -28.86 7.60
C ILE A 4 -22.50 -29.32 8.49
N ASP A 5 -22.56 -30.55 9.02
CA ASP A 5 -21.49 -31.15 9.82
C ASP A 5 -20.16 -31.29 9.04
N ASN A 6 -20.21 -31.55 7.73
CA ASN A 6 -19.03 -31.60 6.88
C ASN A 6 -18.42 -30.20 6.64
N ILE A 7 -19.25 -29.15 6.64
CA ILE A 7 -18.78 -27.76 6.54
C ILE A 7 -18.03 -27.36 7.80
N PHE A 8 -18.57 -27.68 8.98
CA PHE A 8 -17.91 -27.38 10.25
C PHE A 8 -16.61 -28.17 10.43
N GLY A 9 -16.56 -29.45 10.03
CA GLY A 9 -15.33 -30.23 10.06
C GLY A 9 -14.20 -29.64 9.20
N ILE A 10 -14.50 -29.25 7.96
CA ILE A 10 -13.52 -28.60 7.06
C ILE A 10 -13.11 -27.22 7.61
N PHE A 11 -14.05 -26.46 8.17
CA PHE A 11 -13.75 -25.17 8.79
C PHE A 11 -12.78 -25.31 9.96
N GLU A 12 -12.97 -26.30 10.83
CA GLU A 12 -12.02 -26.60 11.93
C GLU A 12 -10.64 -27.00 11.39
N GLU A 13 -10.58 -27.81 10.33
CA GLU A 13 -9.32 -28.19 9.70
C GLU A 13 -8.56 -26.99 9.13
N ILE A 14 -9.27 -26.10 8.42
CA ILE A 14 -8.69 -24.84 7.91
C ILE A 14 -8.16 -24.01 9.07
N ARG A 15 -8.95 -23.84 10.14
CA ARG A 15 -8.54 -23.05 11.32
C ARG A 15 -7.29 -23.62 11.99
N LEU A 16 -7.21 -24.94 12.13
CA LEU A 16 -6.03 -25.61 12.69
C LEU A 16 -4.78 -25.41 11.83
N LEU A 17 -4.92 -25.35 10.50
CA LEU A 17 -3.82 -25.06 9.58
C LEU A 17 -3.38 -23.59 9.68
N GLU A 18 -4.34 -22.65 9.77
CA GLU A 18 -4.05 -21.23 10.00
C GLU A 18 -3.29 -21.01 11.32
N ASP A 19 -3.70 -21.66 12.41
CA ASP A 19 -3.03 -21.56 13.71
C ASP A 19 -1.60 -22.09 13.65
N LYS A 20 -1.37 -23.23 12.97
CA LYS A 20 -0.03 -23.78 12.77
C LYS A 20 0.84 -22.86 11.91
N LEU A 21 0.28 -22.28 10.85
CA LEU A 21 0.97 -21.33 9.98
C LEU A 21 1.38 -20.09 10.77
N TYR A 22 0.45 -19.48 11.49
CA TYR A 22 0.73 -18.30 12.32
C TYR A 22 1.82 -18.56 13.36
N LEU A 23 1.78 -19.71 14.05
CA LEU A 23 2.83 -20.06 15.01
C LEU A 23 4.19 -20.26 14.34
N LEU A 24 4.24 -20.83 13.14
CA LEU A 24 5.48 -20.96 12.38
C LEU A 24 6.03 -19.59 12.00
N GLU A 25 5.19 -18.70 11.49
CA GLU A 25 5.54 -17.34 11.10
C GLU A 25 6.02 -16.50 12.28
N LEU A 26 5.30 -16.52 13.40
CA LEU A 26 5.69 -15.81 14.62
C LEU A 26 7.06 -16.30 15.14
N ASN A 27 7.28 -17.61 15.14
CA ASN A 27 8.56 -18.18 15.55
C ASN A 27 9.69 -17.82 14.60
N ASN A 28 9.43 -17.80 13.28
CA ASN A 28 10.40 -17.36 12.28
C ASN A 28 10.75 -15.89 12.48
N TRP A 29 9.73 -15.04 12.60
CA TRP A 29 9.88 -13.61 12.77
C TRP A 29 10.73 -13.27 14.00
N LEU A 30 10.41 -13.86 15.16
CA LEU A 30 11.16 -13.62 16.41
C LEU A 30 12.62 -14.06 16.35
N LYS A 31 12.93 -15.12 15.59
CA LYS A 31 14.27 -15.73 15.56
C LYS A 31 15.15 -15.23 14.42
N ASN A 32 14.55 -14.93 13.28
CA ASN A 32 15.26 -14.80 12.00
C ASN A 32 15.00 -13.45 11.29
N GLU A 33 13.94 -12.71 11.63
CA GLU A 33 13.57 -11.47 10.93
C GLU A 33 13.67 -10.23 11.83
N PHE A 34 13.22 -10.34 13.09
CA PHE A 34 13.15 -9.21 13.99
C PHE A 34 14.54 -8.63 14.29
N LEU A 35 14.68 -7.31 14.13
CA LEU A 35 15.91 -6.54 14.34
C LEU A 35 17.07 -6.86 13.38
N THR A 36 16.83 -7.59 12.30
CA THR A 36 17.81 -7.65 11.20
C THR A 36 17.93 -6.30 10.50
N TRP A 37 18.93 -6.13 9.65
CA TRP A 37 19.15 -4.85 8.97
C TRP A 37 18.04 -4.57 7.94
N GLU A 38 17.47 -5.61 7.33
CA GLU A 38 16.29 -5.55 6.45
C GLU A 38 15.07 -5.04 7.22
N TRP A 39 14.85 -5.52 8.44
CA TRP A 39 13.78 -5.04 9.32
C TRP A 39 13.93 -3.55 9.65
N TRP A 40 15.17 -3.06 9.85
CA TRP A 40 15.42 -1.63 10.04
C TRP A 40 15.18 -0.80 8.76
N ILE A 41 15.34 -1.37 7.57
CA ILE A 41 14.93 -0.71 6.32
C ILE A 41 13.40 -0.55 6.30
N LEU A 42 12.65 -1.56 6.72
CA LEU A 42 11.19 -1.48 6.86
C LEU A 42 10.76 -0.40 7.86
N VAL A 43 11.46 -0.26 8.99
CA VAL A 43 11.27 0.88 9.92
C VAL A 43 11.50 2.20 9.20
N GLY A 44 12.57 2.32 8.42
CA GLY A 44 12.86 3.51 7.61
C GLY A 44 11.74 3.83 6.61
N PHE A 45 11.25 2.82 5.89
CA PHE A 45 10.17 2.94 4.92
C PHE A 45 8.85 3.36 5.58
N LEU A 46 8.61 2.95 6.82
CA LEU A 46 7.45 3.40 7.58
C LEU A 46 7.64 4.82 8.15
N VAL A 47 8.77 5.13 8.78
CA VAL A 47 8.90 6.37 9.58
C VAL A 47 9.30 7.58 8.75
N VAL A 48 10.25 7.42 7.82
CA VAL A 48 10.86 8.54 7.10
C VAL A 48 9.84 9.29 6.22
N PRO A 49 8.98 8.63 5.42
CA PRO A 49 8.00 9.36 4.61
C PRO A 49 7.03 10.18 5.47
N TRP A 50 6.54 9.65 6.59
CA TRP A 50 5.66 10.40 7.48
C TRP A 50 6.35 11.61 8.13
N ILE A 51 7.63 11.52 8.49
CA ILE A 51 8.41 12.68 8.94
C ILE A 51 8.47 13.73 7.83
N ILE A 52 8.76 13.35 6.59
CA ILE A 52 8.78 14.26 5.43
C ILE A 52 7.41 14.90 5.24
N TRP A 53 6.34 14.11 5.23
CA TRP A 53 4.97 14.58 5.07
C TRP A 53 4.59 15.61 6.15
N SER A 54 4.93 15.36 7.41
CA SER A 54 4.61 16.26 8.52
C SER A 54 5.21 17.67 8.37
N LYS A 55 6.36 17.76 7.69
CA LYS A 55 7.05 19.04 7.42
C LYS A 55 6.52 19.75 6.18
N LEU A 56 5.93 19.00 5.24
CA LEU A 56 5.54 19.50 3.92
C LEU A 56 4.03 19.72 3.76
N VAL A 57 3.20 19.13 4.61
CA VAL A 57 1.74 19.13 4.44
C VAL A 57 1.13 20.54 4.39
N LYS A 58 0.35 20.77 3.33
CA LYS A 58 -0.49 21.95 3.12
C LYS A 58 -1.79 21.85 3.92
N ARG A 59 -1.88 22.65 4.99
CA ARG A 59 -2.99 22.60 5.96
C ARG A 59 -4.33 23.09 5.40
N ASP A 60 -4.31 23.94 4.37
CA ASP A 60 -5.50 24.50 3.71
C ASP A 60 -6.37 23.45 3.02
N ILE A 61 -5.79 22.33 2.61
CA ILE A 61 -6.49 21.24 1.92
C ILE A 61 -6.22 19.88 2.56
N ILE A 62 -5.91 19.86 3.86
CA ILE A 62 -5.46 18.64 4.56
C ILE A 62 -6.47 17.49 4.47
N LEU A 63 -7.76 17.79 4.48
CA LEU A 63 -8.81 16.76 4.34
C LEU A 63 -8.79 16.10 2.97
N GLU A 64 -8.59 16.86 1.89
CA GLU A 64 -8.45 16.31 0.54
C GLU A 64 -7.18 15.46 0.42
N ILE A 65 -6.08 15.90 1.04
CA ILE A 65 -4.81 15.15 1.07
C ILE A 65 -4.97 13.82 1.81
N LEU A 66 -5.55 13.85 3.02
CA LEU A 66 -5.76 12.66 3.83
C LEU A 66 -6.75 11.68 3.18
N LEU A 67 -7.82 12.19 2.56
CA LEU A 67 -8.75 11.36 1.79
C LEU A 67 -8.05 10.73 0.58
N PHE A 68 -7.22 11.49 -0.13
CA PHE A 68 -6.40 10.95 -1.21
C PHE A 68 -5.52 9.81 -0.71
N GLY A 69 -4.73 10.05 0.36
CA GLY A 69 -3.84 9.05 0.93
C GLY A 69 -4.60 7.81 1.42
N THR A 70 -5.76 7.98 2.03
CA THR A 70 -6.60 6.87 2.53
C THR A 70 -7.10 5.99 1.39
N ILE A 71 -7.54 6.58 0.27
CA ILE A 71 -7.96 5.80 -0.92
C ILE A 71 -6.77 5.00 -1.47
N ILE A 72 -5.57 5.59 -1.48
CA ILE A 72 -4.35 4.88 -1.87
C ILE A 72 -4.07 3.71 -0.93
N ILE A 73 -4.05 3.93 0.39
CA ILE A 73 -3.85 2.85 1.39
C ILE A 73 -4.81 1.69 1.16
N ILE A 74 -6.10 1.99 1.00
CA ILE A 74 -7.12 0.96 0.76
C ILE A 74 -6.83 0.21 -0.54
N THR A 75 -6.50 0.93 -1.61
CA THR A 75 -6.28 0.35 -2.94
C THR A 75 -5.02 -0.53 -2.96
N THR A 76 -3.93 -0.10 -2.33
CA THR A 76 -2.68 -0.86 -2.30
C THR A 76 -2.81 -2.07 -1.37
N THR A 77 -3.36 -1.90 -0.17
CA THR A 77 -3.59 -3.02 0.77
C THR A 77 -4.48 -4.11 0.14
N LEU A 78 -5.54 -3.73 -0.60
CA LEU A 78 -6.39 -4.70 -1.29
C LEU A 78 -5.67 -5.40 -2.44
N LEU A 79 -4.86 -4.67 -3.21
CA LEU A 79 -4.02 -5.29 -4.24
C LEU A 79 -3.05 -6.29 -3.59
N ASP A 80 -2.51 -5.96 -2.43
CA ASP A 80 -1.56 -6.79 -1.70
C ASP A 80 -2.18 -8.08 -1.17
N VAL A 81 -3.40 -8.01 -0.62
CA VAL A 81 -4.18 -9.20 -0.25
C VAL A 81 -4.39 -10.11 -1.46
N VAL A 82 -4.74 -9.55 -2.63
CA VAL A 82 -4.91 -10.32 -3.87
C VAL A 82 -3.56 -10.88 -4.34
N GLY A 83 -2.50 -10.08 -4.32
CA GLY A 83 -1.17 -10.46 -4.76
C GLY A 83 -0.60 -11.64 -3.98
N LEU A 84 -0.72 -11.60 -2.65
CA LEU A 84 -0.33 -12.71 -1.77
C LEU A 84 -1.18 -13.96 -2.05
N GLN A 85 -2.50 -13.81 -2.16
CA GLN A 85 -3.41 -14.94 -2.39
C GLN A 85 -3.15 -15.68 -3.71
N TYR A 86 -2.82 -14.94 -4.78
CA TYR A 86 -2.51 -15.51 -6.09
C TYR A 86 -1.02 -15.78 -6.30
N ARG A 87 -0.19 -15.61 -5.26
CA ARG A 87 1.26 -15.83 -5.30
C ARG A 87 1.96 -15.03 -6.39
N PHE A 88 1.56 -13.77 -6.56
CA PHE A 88 2.23 -12.86 -7.48
C PHE A 88 3.55 -12.36 -6.89
N TRP A 89 3.56 -12.10 -5.58
CA TRP A 89 4.72 -11.78 -4.74
C TRP A 89 4.51 -12.30 -3.32
N ASP A 90 5.57 -12.24 -2.51
CA ASP A 90 5.53 -12.45 -1.05
C ASP A 90 6.60 -11.58 -0.36
N TYR A 91 6.53 -11.47 0.97
CA TYR A 91 7.42 -10.68 1.81
C TYR A 91 8.24 -11.61 2.70
N PRO A 92 9.53 -11.86 2.36
CA PRO A 92 10.39 -12.73 3.15
C PRO A 92 10.65 -12.19 4.57
N ILE A 93 10.64 -10.86 4.72
CA ILE A 93 10.81 -10.15 5.98
C ILE A 93 9.55 -9.35 6.26
N ALA A 94 8.89 -9.61 7.39
CA ALA A 94 7.71 -8.89 7.82
C ALA A 94 8.05 -7.78 8.84
N PHE A 95 7.39 -6.63 8.73
CA PHE A 95 7.54 -5.56 9.72
C PHE A 95 6.96 -5.96 11.08
N LEU A 96 5.77 -6.57 11.06
CA LEU A 96 5.10 -7.19 12.20
C LEU A 96 4.71 -8.62 11.82
N PRO A 97 4.64 -9.56 12.79
CA PRO A 97 4.23 -10.94 12.53
C PRO A 97 2.70 -11.07 12.38
N ILE A 98 2.07 -10.14 11.65
CA ILE A 98 0.63 -10.07 11.37
C ILE A 98 0.40 -9.43 9.99
N ILE A 99 -0.78 -9.67 9.42
CA ILE A 99 -1.24 -9.02 8.18
C ILE A 99 -1.67 -7.56 8.50
N PRO A 100 -1.43 -6.58 7.60
CA PRO A 100 -0.80 -6.73 6.27
C PRO A 100 0.74 -6.79 6.33
N ARG A 101 1.32 -7.69 5.53
CA ARG A 101 2.78 -7.90 5.48
C ARG A 101 3.54 -6.68 4.92
N ALA A 102 2.96 -6.02 3.93
CA ALA A 102 3.54 -4.84 3.29
C ALA A 102 3.26 -3.52 4.00
N LEU A 103 2.95 -3.52 5.31
CA LEU A 103 2.54 -2.32 6.05
C LEU A 103 3.43 -1.09 5.78
N PRO A 104 4.78 -1.16 5.79
CA PRO A 104 5.63 -0.01 5.47
C PRO A 104 5.45 0.55 4.05
N PHE A 105 5.13 -0.30 3.08
CA PHE A 105 4.87 0.09 1.70
C PHE A 105 3.47 0.72 1.59
N ASP A 106 2.46 0.01 2.07
CA ASP A 106 1.04 0.31 1.91
C ASP A 106 0.55 1.49 2.74
N PHE A 107 1.15 1.73 3.92
CA PHE A 107 0.72 2.78 4.85
C PHE A 107 1.65 3.98 4.87
N SER A 108 2.77 3.94 4.15
CA SER A 108 3.77 5.01 4.20
C SER A 108 4.37 5.31 2.84
N MET A 109 5.28 4.47 2.33
CA MET A 109 6.07 4.80 1.13
C MET A 109 5.19 5.23 -0.04
N ILE A 110 4.17 4.43 -0.36
CA ILE A 110 3.28 4.69 -1.48
C ILE A 110 2.33 5.86 -1.14
N PRO A 111 1.46 5.80 -0.13
CA PRO A 111 0.46 6.86 0.10
C PRO A 111 1.07 8.24 0.33
N VAL A 112 2.21 8.33 1.03
CA VAL A 112 2.85 9.63 1.31
C VAL A 112 3.33 10.28 0.02
N ALA A 113 3.97 9.54 -0.88
CA ALA A 113 4.42 10.09 -2.15
C ALA A 113 3.23 10.61 -2.98
N TYR A 114 2.14 9.85 -3.06
CA TYR A 114 0.92 10.28 -3.73
C TYR A 114 0.31 11.55 -3.10
N MET A 115 0.26 11.63 -1.78
CA MET A 115 -0.22 12.81 -1.05
C MET A 115 0.64 14.05 -1.34
N LEU A 116 1.96 13.90 -1.44
CA LEU A 116 2.87 14.99 -1.83
C LEU A 116 2.63 15.40 -3.28
N LEU A 117 2.51 14.45 -4.21
CA LEU A 117 2.22 14.74 -5.61
C LEU A 117 0.91 15.51 -5.76
N TYR A 118 -0.15 15.07 -5.08
CA TYR A 118 -1.46 15.69 -5.12
C TYR A 118 -1.45 17.16 -4.68
N GLN A 119 -0.78 17.48 -3.57
CA GLN A 119 -0.80 18.83 -3.00
C GLN A 119 0.13 19.84 -3.70
N TYR A 120 1.17 19.37 -4.40
CA TYR A 120 2.13 20.25 -5.08
C TYR A 120 1.85 20.39 -6.58
N PHE A 121 1.37 19.35 -7.27
CA PHE A 121 1.09 19.43 -8.71
C PHE A 121 -0.40 19.71 -8.98
N ARG A 122 -0.74 21.01 -9.01
CA ARG A 122 -2.14 21.48 -9.05
C ARG A 122 -2.84 21.35 -10.42
N THR A 123 -2.10 21.34 -11.53
CA THR A 123 -2.69 21.18 -12.88
C THR A 123 -2.63 19.72 -13.33
N TRP A 124 -3.52 19.30 -14.25
CA TRP A 124 -3.49 17.93 -14.80
C TRP A 124 -2.18 17.59 -15.50
N LYS A 125 -1.68 18.51 -16.32
CA LYS A 125 -0.40 18.32 -17.01
C LYS A 125 0.76 18.06 -16.05
N LEU A 126 0.92 18.90 -15.03
CA LEU A 126 2.01 18.75 -14.06
C LEU A 126 1.86 17.50 -13.20
N PHE A 127 0.63 17.17 -12.80
CA PHE A 127 0.38 15.98 -12.00
C PHE A 127 0.66 14.70 -12.77
N ILE A 128 0.23 14.59 -14.03
CA ILE A 128 0.48 13.41 -14.86
C ILE A 128 1.98 13.19 -15.06
N ILE A 129 2.73 14.27 -15.32
CA ILE A 129 4.19 14.19 -15.45
C ILE A 129 4.81 13.66 -14.14
N ALA A 130 4.46 14.27 -13.00
CA ALA A 130 4.97 13.82 -11.70
C ALA A 130 4.56 12.38 -11.36
N GLN A 131 3.34 11.98 -11.70
CA GLN A 131 2.82 10.63 -11.50
C GLN A 131 3.60 9.60 -12.32
N ILE A 132 3.88 9.89 -13.59
CA ILE A 132 4.70 9.02 -14.45
C ILE A 132 6.12 8.93 -13.91
N THR A 133 6.71 10.05 -13.48
CA THR A 133 8.05 10.05 -12.87
C THR A 133 8.09 9.18 -11.62
N MET A 134 7.13 9.35 -10.71
CA MET A 134 7.05 8.53 -9.50
C MET A 134 6.84 7.05 -9.84
N ALA A 135 5.96 6.73 -10.79
CA ALA A 135 5.72 5.36 -11.23
C ALA A 135 6.99 4.72 -11.83
N LEU A 136 7.74 5.46 -12.64
CA LEU A 136 9.04 4.99 -13.16
C LEU A 136 10.03 4.72 -12.02
N THR A 137 10.16 5.65 -11.07
CA THR A 137 11.05 5.50 -9.93
C THR A 137 10.65 4.30 -9.06
N TYR A 138 9.37 4.10 -8.80
CA TYR A 138 8.93 3.05 -7.88
C TYR A 138 9.04 1.68 -8.55
N ALA A 139 8.50 1.55 -9.76
CA ALA A 139 8.51 0.27 -10.46
C ALA A 139 9.91 -0.19 -10.88
N PHE A 140 10.79 0.72 -11.33
CA PHE A 140 12.07 0.33 -11.93
C PHE A 140 13.30 0.68 -11.10
N ILE A 141 13.13 1.27 -9.91
CA ILE A 141 14.22 1.50 -8.96
C ILE A 141 13.82 1.00 -7.58
N GLY A 142 12.67 1.43 -7.06
CA GLY A 142 12.20 1.07 -5.71
C GLY A 142 11.92 -0.42 -5.53
N GLU A 143 11.16 -1.02 -6.43
CA GLU A 143 10.83 -2.45 -6.39
C GLU A 143 12.07 -3.34 -6.64
N PRO A 144 12.91 -3.10 -7.66
CA PRO A 144 14.18 -3.82 -7.81
C PRO A 144 15.10 -3.67 -6.60
N PHE A 145 15.16 -2.49 -5.99
CA PHE A 145 15.91 -2.29 -4.74
C PHE A 145 15.34 -3.15 -3.61
N SER A 146 14.01 -3.16 -3.45
CA SER A 146 13.33 -3.93 -2.40
C SER A 146 13.50 -5.43 -2.58
N GLU A 147 13.55 -5.92 -3.82
CA GLU A 147 13.87 -7.31 -4.12
C GLU A 147 15.35 -7.63 -3.88
N TRP A 148 16.24 -6.72 -4.26
CA TRP A 148 17.68 -6.87 -4.02
C TRP A 148 18.04 -6.96 -2.53
N VAL A 149 17.31 -6.24 -1.67
CA VAL A 149 17.46 -6.32 -0.20
C VAL A 149 16.49 -7.30 0.46
N GLU A 150 15.91 -8.22 -0.31
CA GLU A 150 15.08 -9.34 0.18
C GLU A 150 13.80 -8.94 0.94
N LEU A 151 13.31 -7.71 0.74
CA LEU A 151 12.06 -7.24 1.34
C LEU A 151 10.82 -7.72 0.59
N VAL A 152 10.96 -7.97 -0.72
CA VAL A 152 9.89 -8.49 -1.58
C VAL A 152 10.47 -9.56 -2.48
N TYR A 153 9.73 -10.63 -2.70
CA TYR A 153 10.08 -11.66 -3.67
C TYR A 153 8.98 -11.77 -4.72
N TYR A 154 9.32 -11.57 -6.00
CA TYR A 154 8.36 -11.65 -7.09
C TYR A 154 8.37 -13.04 -7.74
N PHE A 155 7.18 -13.65 -7.88
CA PHE A 155 7.03 -14.93 -8.59
C PHE A 155 6.62 -14.71 -10.05
N GLU A 156 5.47 -14.06 -10.25
CA GLU A 156 4.85 -13.87 -11.56
C GLU A 156 4.62 -12.39 -11.89
N TRP A 157 4.68 -11.52 -10.87
CA TRP A 157 4.49 -10.10 -11.06
C TRP A 157 5.70 -9.46 -11.72
N ARG A 158 5.44 -8.57 -12.68
CA ARG A 158 6.48 -7.84 -13.40
C ARG A 158 6.44 -6.38 -12.99
N TYR A 159 7.59 -5.74 -12.88
CA TYR A 159 7.68 -4.30 -12.59
C TYR A 159 6.87 -3.44 -13.57
N SER A 160 6.72 -3.86 -14.82
CA SER A 160 5.88 -3.15 -15.79
C SER A 160 4.40 -3.13 -15.38
N TYR A 161 3.90 -4.13 -14.66
CA TYR A 161 2.54 -4.12 -14.12
C TYR A 161 2.41 -3.07 -13.01
N SER A 162 3.40 -2.96 -12.12
CA SER A 162 3.46 -1.89 -11.10
C SER A 162 3.49 -0.51 -11.72
N PHE A 163 4.28 -0.32 -12.79
CA PHE A 163 4.36 0.96 -13.51
C PHE A 163 2.98 1.42 -14.01
N ILE A 164 2.23 0.53 -14.66
CA ILE A 164 0.88 0.83 -15.15
C ILE A 164 -0.10 1.03 -13.99
N TYR A 165 -0.03 0.17 -12.97
CA TYR A 165 -0.85 0.25 -11.76
C TYR A 165 -0.72 1.63 -11.07
N TYR A 166 0.51 2.07 -10.81
CA TYR A 166 0.74 3.34 -10.13
C TYR A 166 0.14 4.53 -10.93
N ILE A 167 0.26 4.52 -12.25
CA ILE A 167 -0.30 5.60 -13.08
C ILE A 167 -1.83 5.62 -12.98
N ILE A 168 -2.48 4.46 -13.17
CA ILE A 168 -3.94 4.35 -13.19
C ILE A 168 -4.52 4.77 -11.83
N VAL A 169 -3.96 4.25 -10.74
CA VAL A 169 -4.45 4.55 -9.38
C VAL A 169 -4.30 6.04 -9.06
N GLY A 170 -3.18 6.66 -9.42
CA GLY A 170 -2.96 8.09 -9.16
C GLY A 170 -3.89 9.01 -9.92
N ILE A 171 -4.05 8.75 -11.22
CA ILE A 171 -4.96 9.53 -12.08
C ILE A 171 -6.42 9.34 -11.62
N GLY A 172 -6.82 8.09 -11.39
CA GLY A 172 -8.17 7.73 -10.95
C GLY A 172 -8.54 8.37 -9.61
N THR A 173 -7.65 8.25 -8.62
CA THR A 173 -7.85 8.84 -7.29
C THR A 173 -7.94 10.35 -7.37
N ARG A 174 -7.08 11.01 -8.16
CA ARG A 174 -7.16 12.47 -8.34
C ARG A 174 -8.46 12.92 -8.98
N ALA A 175 -8.91 12.21 -10.02
CA ALA A 175 -10.17 12.52 -10.67
C ALA A 175 -11.35 12.41 -9.70
N LEU A 176 -11.36 11.35 -8.87
CA LEU A 176 -12.35 11.14 -7.83
C LEU A 176 -12.35 12.27 -6.80
N ILE A 177 -11.19 12.63 -6.23
CA ILE A 177 -11.08 13.68 -5.23
C ILE A 177 -11.53 15.04 -5.79
N LEU A 178 -11.11 15.39 -7.01
CA LEU A 178 -11.53 16.66 -7.64
C LEU A 178 -13.05 16.71 -7.87
N LYS A 179 -13.67 15.58 -8.25
CA LYS A 179 -15.12 15.48 -8.39
C LYS A 179 -15.83 15.64 -7.04
N LEU A 180 -15.34 15.00 -5.98
CA LEU A 180 -15.91 15.14 -4.64
C LEU A 180 -15.78 16.59 -4.14
N ALA A 181 -14.62 17.21 -4.34
CA ALA A 181 -14.38 18.61 -3.98
C ALA A 181 -15.31 19.57 -4.73
N SER A 182 -15.62 19.31 -6.02
CA SER A 182 -16.58 20.15 -6.75
C SER A 182 -18.01 20.01 -6.23
N LEU A 183 -18.42 18.82 -5.79
CA LEU A 183 -19.75 18.58 -5.24
C LEU A 183 -19.93 19.26 -3.88
N SER A 184 -18.90 19.22 -3.02
CA SER A 184 -18.89 19.91 -1.74
C SER A 184 -19.10 21.42 -1.88
N LYS A 185 -18.38 22.06 -2.82
CA LYS A 185 -18.52 23.51 -3.08
C LYS A 185 -19.91 23.91 -3.57
N ILE A 186 -20.58 23.05 -4.34
CA ILE A 186 -21.95 23.31 -4.80
C ILE A 186 -22.92 23.30 -3.61
N GLN A 187 -22.73 22.40 -2.65
CA GLN A 187 -23.57 22.32 -1.45
C GLN A 187 -23.44 23.56 -0.56
N ASP A 188 -22.23 24.12 -0.42
CA ASP A 188 -22.00 25.36 0.36
C ASP A 188 -22.67 26.59 -0.29
N LEU A 189 -22.87 26.58 -1.60
CA LEU A 189 -23.55 27.66 -2.35
C LEU A 189 -25.08 27.56 -2.29
N THR A 190 -25.65 26.36 -2.12
CA THR A 190 -27.10 26.15 -2.03
C THR A 190 -27.65 26.27 -0.61
N THR A 191 -26.78 26.25 0.40
CA THR A 191 -27.14 26.34 1.83
C THR A 191 -26.93 27.74 2.44
N LYS A 192 -26.40 28.70 1.67
CA LYS A 192 -26.33 30.13 2.02
C LYS A 192 -27.46 30.90 1.36
#